data_AF-A0A5A5RMC3-F1
#
_entry.id   AF-A0A5A5RMC3-F1
#
_cell.length_a   1.000
_cell.length_b   1.000
_cell.length_c   1.000
_cell.angle_alpha   90.00
_cell.angle_beta   90.00
_cell.angle_gamma   90.00
#
_symmetry.space_group_name_H-M   'P 1'
#
loop_
_entity.id
_entity.type
_entity.pdbx_description
1 polymer ?
#
loop_
_entity_poly.entity_id
_entity_poly.type
_entity_poly.pdbx_seq_one_letter_code
_entity_poly.pdbx_strand_id
1 'polypeptide(L)'
;MELVTRIAVEPLEGEEGLLREALNSLYSLLGTTREILKEAGPDVGASRNSVGGIAIAVLNRGLRRFLAKWHPRLQVWEAKRPADVSPKEYEQQWTEEPELRRELEALRRDLSRYALALAEIAGVEN
;
A
#
# COMPACT_ATOMS: atom_id res chain seq x y z
N MET A 1 1.52 -17.75 3.42
CA MET A 1 2.47 -16.74 3.97
C MET A 1 3.19 -16.04 2.82
N GLU A 2 2.47 -15.22 2.04
CA GLU A 2 3.05 -14.46 0.90
C GLU A 2 2.54 -13.00 0.84
N LEU A 3 1.43 -12.69 1.54
CA LEU A 3 0.86 -11.34 1.65
C LEU A 3 1.73 -10.34 2.43
N VAL A 4 2.71 -10.82 3.20
CA VAL A 4 3.49 -9.99 4.13
C VAL A 4 4.89 -9.65 3.59
N THR A 5 5.41 -10.39 2.61
CA THR A 5 6.87 -10.46 2.40
C THR A 5 7.42 -9.83 1.13
N ARG A 6 6.62 -9.18 0.28
CA ARG A 6 7.13 -8.89 -1.08
C ARG A 6 7.00 -7.48 -1.63
N ILE A 7 7.08 -6.44 -0.80
CA ILE A 7 7.41 -5.02 -1.14
C ILE A 7 6.57 -4.02 -0.34
N ALA A 8 5.38 -4.38 0.14
CA ALA A 8 4.54 -3.43 0.89
C ALA A 8 5.02 -3.15 2.32
N VAL A 9 5.90 -4.01 2.85
CA VAL A 9 6.33 -3.99 4.26
C VAL A 9 7.82 -3.69 4.42
N GLU A 10 8.63 -3.78 3.37
CA GLU A 10 10.01 -3.29 3.45
C GLU A 10 10.01 -1.76 3.41
N PRO A 11 10.72 -1.10 4.34
CA PRO A 11 10.93 0.32 4.22
C PRO A 11 11.68 0.54 2.90
N LEU A 12 11.27 1.55 2.15
CA LEU A 12 12.25 2.20 1.28
C LEU A 12 13.30 2.77 2.24
N GLU A 13 14.48 2.17 2.33
CA GLU A 13 15.55 2.70 3.16
C GLU A 13 15.91 4.10 2.63
N GLY A 14 15.57 5.14 3.38
CA GLY A 14 15.90 6.53 3.04
C GLY A 14 15.34 7.01 1.68
N GLU A 15 16.24 7.50 0.82
CA GLU A 15 15.97 8.00 -0.53
C GLU A 15 15.90 6.89 -1.59
N GLU A 16 16.07 5.62 -1.23
CA GLU A 16 16.11 4.55 -2.22
C GLU A 16 14.71 4.24 -2.78
N GLY A 17 14.68 3.74 -4.02
CA GLY A 17 13.46 3.38 -4.78
C GLY A 17 12.62 4.56 -5.27
N LEU A 18 11.82 4.33 -6.31
CA LEU A 18 10.88 5.32 -6.84
C LEU A 18 9.53 5.23 -6.12
N LEU A 19 8.95 6.38 -5.79
CA LEU A 19 7.60 6.47 -5.21
C LEU A 19 6.55 5.83 -6.13
N ARG A 20 6.77 5.93 -7.44
CA ARG A 20 5.94 5.26 -8.46
C ARG A 20 5.87 3.76 -8.24
N GLU A 21 6.99 3.12 -7.96
CA GLU A 21 7.07 1.67 -7.74
C GLU A 21 6.41 1.27 -6.43
N ALA A 22 6.57 2.08 -5.38
CA ALA A 22 5.87 1.86 -4.11
C ALA A 22 4.35 1.97 -4.26
N LEU A 23 3.85 3.01 -4.94
CA LEU A 23 2.42 3.18 -5.20
C LEU A 23 1.85 2.03 -6.05
N ASN A 24 2.57 1.60 -7.08
CA ASN A 24 2.17 0.48 -7.93
C ASN A 24 2.12 -0.84 -7.14
N SER A 25 3.11 -1.08 -6.27
CA SER A 25 3.15 -2.28 -5.43
C SER A 25 1.97 -2.32 -4.44
N LEU A 26 1.64 -1.19 -3.84
CA LEU A 26 0.45 -1.04 -3.00
C LEU A 26 -0.86 -1.27 -3.77
N TYR A 27 -0.95 -0.77 -5.00
CA TYR A 27 -2.10 -1.00 -5.86
C TYR A 27 -2.26 -2.48 -6.24
N SER A 28 -1.16 -3.15 -6.60
CA SER A 28 -1.14 -4.59 -6.88
C SER A 28 -1.56 -5.42 -5.67
N LEU A 29 -1.06 -5.09 -4.47
CA LEU A 29 -1.46 -5.74 -3.22
C LEU A 29 -2.98 -5.65 -2.99
N LEU A 30 -3.60 -4.50 -3.29
CA LEU A 30 -5.04 -4.33 -3.20
C LEU A 30 -5.79 -5.28 -4.16
N GLY A 31 -5.28 -5.43 -5.39
CA GLY A 31 -5.81 -6.36 -6.40
C GLY A 31 -5.76 -7.80 -5.92
N THR A 32 -4.57 -8.28 -5.55
CA THR A 32 -4.35 -9.64 -5.07
C THR A 32 -5.17 -9.94 -3.81
N THR A 33 -5.23 -9.00 -2.87
CA THR A 33 -6.05 -9.17 -1.66
C THR A 33 -7.52 -9.36 -2.03
N ARG A 34 -8.07 -8.55 -2.95
CA ARG A 34 -9.46 -8.67 -3.41
C ARG A 34 -9.74 -10.00 -4.11
N GLU A 35 -8.81 -10.48 -4.92
CA GLU A 35 -8.94 -11.78 -5.61
C GLU A 35 -9.01 -12.93 -4.61
N ILE A 36 -8.06 -12.98 -3.65
CA ILE A 36 -8.04 -14.00 -2.59
C ILE A 36 -9.38 -14.02 -1.82
N LEU A 37 -9.93 -12.85 -1.52
CA LEU A 37 -11.19 -12.74 -0.78
C LEU A 37 -12.40 -13.16 -1.59
N LYS A 38 -12.38 -12.90 -2.90
CA LYS A 38 -13.41 -13.35 -3.83
C LYS A 38 -13.37 -14.87 -3.94
N GLU A 39 -12.18 -15.47 -3.99
CA GLU A 39 -11.97 -16.92 -4.07
C GLU A 39 -12.32 -17.64 -2.76
N ALA A 40 -12.05 -17.02 -1.61
CA ALA A 40 -12.35 -17.58 -0.29
C ALA A 40 -13.87 -17.71 -0.02
N GLY A 41 -14.71 -17.14 -0.87
CA GLY A 41 -16.17 -17.28 -0.81
C GLY A 41 -16.84 -16.31 0.15
N PRO A 42 -18.17 -16.17 0.06
CA PRO A 42 -18.94 -15.21 0.84
C PRO A 42 -18.76 -15.42 2.35
N ASP A 43 -18.49 -16.64 2.83
CA ASP A 43 -18.38 -16.96 4.26
C ASP A 43 -17.15 -16.33 4.95
N VAL A 44 -16.06 -16.09 4.23
CA VAL A 44 -14.88 -15.40 4.77
C VAL A 44 -15.15 -13.90 4.99
N GLY A 45 -16.13 -13.33 4.29
CA GLY A 45 -16.64 -11.97 4.44
C GLY A 45 -18.09 -11.85 4.92
N ALA A 46 -18.76 -12.96 5.28
CA ALA A 46 -20.23 -13.04 5.38
C ALA A 46 -20.79 -12.20 6.52
N SER A 47 -19.93 -11.81 7.44
CA SER A 47 -20.26 -10.90 8.52
C SER A 47 -19.38 -9.66 8.39
N ARG A 48 -19.98 -8.47 8.52
CA ARG A 48 -19.22 -7.22 8.74
C ARG A 48 -18.39 -7.27 10.03
N ASN A 49 -18.64 -8.28 10.87
CA ASN A 49 -17.88 -8.59 12.09
C ASN A 49 -16.93 -9.79 11.90
N SER A 50 -16.82 -10.36 10.69
CA SER A 50 -15.76 -11.32 10.41
C SER A 50 -14.43 -10.58 10.33
N VAL A 51 -13.40 -11.24 10.83
CA VAL A 51 -12.04 -10.73 10.93
C VAL A 51 -11.49 -10.37 9.54
N GLY A 52 -11.82 -11.20 8.54
CA GLY A 52 -11.62 -10.90 7.13
C GLY A 52 -12.37 -9.62 6.70
N GLY A 53 -13.68 -9.55 6.91
CA GLY A 53 -14.51 -8.39 6.54
C GLY A 53 -14.04 -7.05 7.11
N ILE A 54 -13.61 -7.03 8.38
CA ILE A 54 -13.10 -5.83 9.05
C ILE A 54 -11.75 -5.42 8.46
N ALA A 55 -10.81 -6.35 8.33
CA ALA A 55 -9.50 -6.05 7.76
C ALA A 55 -9.61 -5.52 6.32
N ILE A 56 -10.51 -6.09 5.52
CA ILE A 56 -10.80 -5.65 4.16
C ILE A 56 -11.35 -4.23 4.15
N ALA A 57 -12.30 -3.93 5.04
CA ALA A 57 -12.90 -2.60 5.10
C ALA A 57 -11.86 -1.54 5.51
N VAL A 58 -10.95 -1.88 6.42
CA VAL A 58 -9.86 -1.00 6.87
C VAL A 58 -8.82 -0.80 5.77
N LEU A 59 -8.34 -1.89 5.16
CA LEU A 59 -7.41 -1.86 4.02
C LEU A 59 -8.00 -1.05 2.86
N ASN A 60 -9.22 -1.35 2.43
CA ASN A 60 -9.85 -0.65 1.32
C ASN A 60 -10.13 0.83 1.61
N ARG A 61 -10.40 1.21 2.85
CA ARG A 61 -10.69 2.63 3.17
C ARG A 61 -9.41 3.44 3.33
N GLY A 62 -8.43 2.92 4.07
CA GLY A 62 -7.15 3.59 4.27
C GLY A 62 -6.33 3.67 2.99
N LEU A 63 -6.09 2.52 2.36
CA LEU A 63 -5.25 2.41 1.18
C LEU A 63 -5.85 3.12 -0.03
N ARG A 64 -7.17 3.03 -0.25
CA ARG A 64 -7.83 3.72 -1.37
C ARG A 64 -7.75 5.23 -1.24
N ARG A 65 -7.93 5.78 -0.03
CA ARG A 65 -7.78 7.23 0.18
C ARG A 65 -6.35 7.69 -0.08
N PHE A 66 -5.37 6.92 0.39
CA PHE A 66 -3.96 7.18 0.14
C PHE A 66 -3.63 7.17 -1.36
N LEU A 67 -3.99 6.09 -2.07
CA LEU A 67 -3.75 5.95 -3.51
C LEU A 67 -4.48 7.03 -4.32
N ALA A 68 -5.74 7.36 -3.97
CA ALA A 68 -6.50 8.41 -4.64
C ALA A 68 -5.92 9.81 -4.45
N LYS A 69 -5.27 10.08 -3.31
CA LYS A 69 -4.54 11.33 -3.05
C LYS A 69 -3.26 11.38 -3.90
N TRP A 70 -2.46 10.31 -3.87
CA TRP A 70 -1.07 10.39 -4.30
C TRP A 70 -0.80 9.99 -5.75
N HIS A 71 -1.56 9.05 -6.33
CA HIS A 71 -1.37 8.66 -7.74
C HIS A 71 -1.51 9.84 -8.71
N PRO A 72 -2.60 10.64 -8.66
CA PRO A 72 -2.77 11.74 -9.60
C PRO A 72 -1.71 12.83 -9.42
N ARG A 73 -1.32 13.13 -8.18
CA ARG A 73 -0.32 14.16 -7.88
C ARG A 73 1.05 13.78 -8.42
N LEU A 74 1.49 12.55 -8.16
CA LEU A 74 2.76 12.03 -8.72
C LEU A 74 2.72 11.99 -10.24
N GLN A 75 1.59 11.59 -10.86
CA GLN A 75 1.44 11.57 -12.31
C GLN A 75 1.54 12.97 -12.93
N VAL A 76 0.91 13.97 -12.32
CA VAL A 76 0.99 15.37 -12.80
C VAL A 76 2.41 15.92 -12.68
N TRP A 77 3.14 15.55 -11.62
CA TRP A 77 4.55 15.91 -11.48
C TRP A 77 5.37 15.23 -12.58
N GLU A 78 5.36 13.90 -12.68
CA GLU A 78 6.15 13.14 -13.66
C GLU A 78 5.90 13.57 -15.11
N ALA A 79 4.68 13.99 -15.46
CA ALA A 79 4.35 14.48 -16.80
C ALA A 79 5.10 15.75 -17.20
N LYS A 80 5.64 16.50 -16.23
CA LYS A 80 6.43 17.73 -16.45
C LYS A 80 7.93 17.47 -16.49
N ARG A 81 8.36 16.21 -16.35
CA ARG A 81 9.78 15.84 -16.32
C ARG A 81 10.47 16.17 -17.64
N PRO A 82 11.55 16.97 -17.64
CA PRO A 82 12.40 17.16 -18.81
C PRO A 82 13.06 15.85 -19.25
N ALA A 83 13.31 15.70 -20.56
CA ALA A 83 13.86 14.45 -21.12
C ALA A 83 15.30 14.15 -20.66
N ASP A 84 16.03 15.18 -20.25
CA ASP A 84 17.43 15.15 -19.80
C ASP A 84 17.60 14.86 -18.30
N VAL A 85 16.51 14.83 -17.52
CA VAL A 85 16.55 14.56 -16.08
C VAL A 85 16.05 13.15 -15.79
N SER A 86 16.78 12.37 -14.99
CA SER A 86 16.30 11.03 -14.62
C SER A 86 15.01 11.09 -13.78
N PRO A 87 14.19 10.03 -13.77
CA PRO A 87 12.98 10.00 -12.92
C PRO A 87 13.29 10.24 -11.44
N LYS A 88 14.43 9.74 -10.96
CA LYS A 88 14.80 9.84 -9.55
C LYS A 88 15.22 11.26 -9.15
N GLU A 89 16.07 11.89 -9.96
CA GLU A 89 16.50 13.28 -9.74
C GLU A 89 15.31 14.25 -9.81
N TYR A 90 14.36 13.96 -10.71
CA TYR A 90 13.15 14.77 -10.83
C TYR A 90 12.17 14.55 -9.67
N GLU A 91 12.07 13.33 -9.15
CA GLU A 91 11.28 13.01 -7.95
C GLU A 91 11.80 13.75 -6.71
N GLN A 92 13.12 13.83 -6.51
CA GLN A 92 13.74 14.55 -5.39
C GLN A 92 13.47 16.07 -5.42
N GLN A 93 13.13 16.62 -6.59
CA GLN A 93 12.76 18.04 -6.72
C GLN A 93 11.30 18.31 -6.40
N TRP A 94 10.49 17.26 -6.16
CA TRP A 94 9.07 17.41 -5.87
C TRP A 94 8.84 17.84 -4.43
N THR A 95 8.21 19.00 -4.24
CA THR A 95 7.93 19.56 -2.90
C THR A 95 7.04 18.67 -2.03
N GLU A 96 6.24 17.78 -2.62
CA GLU A 96 5.34 16.89 -1.88
C GLU A 96 5.95 15.50 -1.60
N GLU A 97 7.15 15.22 -2.14
CA GLU A 97 7.85 13.95 -1.95
C GLU A 97 8.06 13.60 -0.46
N PRO A 98 8.50 14.53 0.41
CA PRO A 98 8.69 14.21 1.82
C PRO A 98 7.38 13.90 2.54
N GLU A 99 6.29 14.57 2.15
CA GLU A 99 4.95 14.31 2.69
C GLU A 99 4.45 12.93 2.28
N LEU A 100 4.63 12.57 1.00
CA LEU A 100 4.29 11.24 0.50
C LEU A 100 5.07 10.15 1.22
N ARG A 101 6.40 10.29 1.39
CA ARG A 101 7.21 9.31 2.13
C ARG A 101 6.74 9.16 3.57
N ARG A 102 6.44 10.26 4.26
CA ARG A 102 5.92 10.24 5.63
C ARG A 102 4.58 9.51 5.73
N GLU A 103 3.64 9.79 4.82
CA GLU A 103 2.33 9.13 4.82
C GLU A 103 2.42 7.67 4.39
N LEU A 104 3.30 7.34 3.45
CA LEU A 104 3.58 5.96 3.04
C LEU A 104 4.08 5.14 4.24
N GLU A 105 5.01 5.70 5.00
CA GLU A 105 5.55 5.04 6.18
C GLU A 105 4.50 4.89 7.30
N ALA A 106 3.64 5.89 7.50
CA ALA A 106 2.52 5.79 8.43
C ALA A 106 1.53 4.68 8.00
N LEU A 107 1.17 4.64 6.72
CA LEU A 107 0.33 3.61 6.14
C LEU A 107 0.97 2.22 6.32
N ARG A 108 2.26 2.06 6.03
CA ARG A 108 2.99 0.80 6.21
C ARG A 108 2.88 0.29 7.64
N ARG A 109 3.16 1.16 8.63
CA ARG A 109 3.01 0.79 10.05
C ARG A 109 1.59 0.37 10.41
N ASP A 110 0.59 1.05 9.87
CA ASP A 110 -0.81 0.70 10.10
C ASP A 110 -1.12 -0.68 9.51
N LEU A 111 -0.72 -0.91 8.26
CA LEU A 111 -0.86 -2.20 7.56
C LEU A 111 -0.18 -3.34 8.33
N SER A 112 1.04 -3.15 8.82
CA SER A 112 1.75 -4.15 9.62
C SER A 112 1.02 -4.50 10.90
N ARG A 113 0.51 -3.50 11.64
CA ARG A 113 -0.28 -3.75 12.87
C ARG A 113 -1.57 -4.51 12.56
N TYR A 114 -2.24 -4.20 11.45
CA TYR A 114 -3.42 -4.95 11.03
C TYR A 114 -3.09 -6.38 10.61
N ALA A 115 -1.98 -6.60 9.90
CA ALA A 115 -1.54 -7.94 9.51
C ALA A 115 -1.22 -8.82 10.72
N LEU A 116 -0.56 -8.26 11.74
CA LEU A 116 -0.29 -8.96 13.00
C LEU A 116 -1.57 -9.30 13.75
N ALA A 117 -2.49 -8.35 13.92
CA ALA A 117 -3.78 -8.59 14.57
C ALA A 117 -4.60 -9.66 13.82
N LEU A 118 -4.52 -9.69 12.49
CA LEU A 118 -5.14 -10.74 11.69
C LEU A 118 -4.52 -12.12 11.92
N ALA A 119 -3.19 -12.21 11.98
CA ALA A 119 -2.47 -13.46 12.23
C ALA A 119 -2.84 -14.07 13.59
N GLU A 120 -2.89 -13.22 14.64
CA GLU A 120 -3.32 -13.63 15.99
C GLU A 120 -4.74 -14.21 15.98
N ILE A 121 -5.68 -13.55 15.30
CA ILE A 121 -7.08 -14.00 15.29
C ILE A 121 -7.27 -15.24 14.40
N ALA A 122 -6.48 -15.38 13.34
CA ALA A 122 -6.49 -16.55 12.46
C ALA A 122 -5.82 -17.79 13.09
N GLY A 123 -5.21 -17.66 14.28
CA GLY A 123 -4.50 -18.76 14.95
C GLY A 123 -3.25 -19.22 14.20
N VAL A 124 -2.67 -18.34 13.37
CA VAL A 124 -1.44 -18.63 12.64
C VAL A 124 -0.29 -18.15 13.52
N GLU A 125 0.41 -19.07 14.19
CA GLU A 125 1.65 -18.77 14.91
C GLU A 125 2.74 -18.35 13.90
N ASN A 126 3.50 -17.30 14.24
CA ASN A 126 4.62 -16.79 13.43
C ASN A 126 5.82 -17.74 13.44
#